data_AF-A0A127Q7D6-F1
#
_entry.id   AF-A0A127Q7D6-F1
#
_cell.length_a   1.000
_cell.length_b   1.000
_cell.length_c   1.000
_cell.angle_alpha   90.00
_cell.angle_beta   90.00
_cell.angle_gamma   90.00
#
_symmetry.space_group_name_H-M   'P 1'
#
loop_
_entity.id
_entity.type
_entity.pdbx_description
1 polymer ?
#
loop_
_entity_poly.entity_id
_entity_poly.type
_entity_poly.pdbx_seq_one_letter_code
_entity_poly.pdbx_strand_id
1 'polypeptide(L)' 'MPTQSTFTDLKKITVKPVAVRLHPDPDHGMYSTQTVVFHFGDGSQHEIRLHLNAGLNALAIGELVTNQEVTA' A
#
# COMPACT_ATOMS: atom_id res chain seq x y z
N MET A 1 12.36 9.57 15.98
CA MET A 1 13.06 8.68 15.05
C MET A 1 12.01 8.06 14.12
N PRO A 2 12.27 7.90 12.82
CA PRO A 2 11.34 7.18 11.96
C PRO A 2 11.27 5.72 12.43
N THR A 3 10.06 5.21 12.65
CA THR A 3 9.85 3.80 12.93
C THR A 3 10.03 3.03 11.64
N GLN A 4 11.01 2.12 11.61
CA GLN A 4 11.24 1.22 10.48
C GLN A 4 10.65 -0.15 10.80
N SER A 5 9.88 -0.70 9.86
CA SER A 5 9.39 -2.08 9.92
C SER A 5 9.99 -2.87 8.77
N THR A 6 10.50 -4.06 9.06
CA THR A 6 11.06 -4.98 8.07
C THR A 6 10.11 -6.16 7.93
N PHE A 7 9.66 -6.43 6.70
CA PHE A 7 8.81 -7.56 6.36
C PHE A 7 9.68 -8.66 5.73
N THR A 8 9.67 -9.86 6.32
CA THR A 8 10.39 -11.05 5.83
C THR A 8 9.42 -12.04 5.20
N ASP A 9 9.92 -12.94 4.33
CA ASP A 9 9.09 -13.96 3.65
C ASP A 9 7.96 -13.35 2.79
N LEU A 10 8.27 -12.24 2.12
CA LEU A 10 7.34 -11.55 1.25
C LEU A 10 7.25 -12.27 -0.09
N LYS A 11 6.04 -12.71 -0.44
CA LYS A 11 5.75 -13.38 -1.71
C LYS A 11 5.31 -12.39 -2.79
N LYS A 12 4.47 -11.43 -2.41
CA LYS A 12 3.84 -10.51 -3.36
C LYS A 12 3.52 -9.19 -2.68
N ILE A 13 3.62 -8.09 -3.43
CA ILE A 13 3.05 -6.79 -3.02
C ILE A 13 2.01 -6.37 -4.04
N THR A 14 0.83 -6.00 -3.56
CA THR A 14 -0.26 -5.45 -4.39
C THR A 14 -0.50 -3.99 -4.03
N VAL A 15 -0.42 -3.09 -5.01
CA VAL A 15 -0.82 -1.70 -4.83
C VAL A 15 -2.26 -1.52 -5.31
N LYS A 16 -3.17 -1.17 -4.40
CA LYS A 16 -4.58 -0.91 -4.74
C LYS A 16 -4.73 0.47 -5.41
N PRO A 17 -5.77 0.68 -6.24
CA PRO A 17 -6.12 1.99 -6.77
C PRO A 17 -6.34 3.02 -5.65
N VAL A 18 -6.19 4.30 -5.99
CA VAL A 18 -6.51 5.41 -5.07
C VAL A 18 -8.00 5.40 -4.74
N ALA A 19 -8.31 5.55 -3.46
CA ALA A 19 -9.66 5.68 -2.95
C ALA A 19 -9.83 7.03 -2.24
N VAL A 20 -10.85 7.78 -2.63
CA VAL A 20 -11.25 9.01 -1.95
C VAL A 20 -12.20 8.64 -0.80
N ARG A 21 -11.94 9.16 0.39
CA ARG A 21 -12.69 8.89 1.62
C ARG A 21 -13.17 10.18 2.25
N LEU A 22 -14.35 10.13 2.86
CA LEU A 22 -14.85 11.21 3.70
C LEU A 22 -14.22 11.10 5.08
N HIS A 23 -13.70 12.20 5.60
CA HIS A 23 -13.20 12.27 6.96
C HIS A 23 -14.37 12.22 7.96
N PRO A 24 -14.27 11.46 9.07
CA PRO A 24 -15.34 11.39 10.08
C PRO A 24 -15.63 12.75 10.74
N ASP A 25 -14.59 13.57 10.88
CA ASP A 25 -14.73 14.97 11.27
C ASP A 25 -15.12 15.80 10.02
N PRO A 26 -16.29 16.48 10.04
CA PRO A 26 -16.82 17.24 8.92
C PRO A 26 -15.93 18.42 8.49
N ASP A 27 -15.07 18.94 9.37
CA ASP A 27 -14.20 20.09 9.06
C ASP A 27 -13.03 19.73 8.14
N HIS A 28 -12.71 18.44 8.02
CA HIS A 28 -11.56 17.94 7.26
C HIS A 28 -11.90 17.52 5.82
N GLY A 29 -13.19 17.45 5.46
CA GLY A 29 -13.64 17.14 4.10
C GLY A 29 -13.21 15.77 3.56
N MET A 30 -12.86 15.70 2.27
CA MET A 30 -12.45 14.47 1.59
C MET A 30 -10.94 14.33 1.56
N TYR A 31 -10.41 13.12 1.75
CA TYR A 31 -8.99 12.82 1.62
C TYR A 31 -8.75 11.59 0.75
N SER A 32 -7.61 11.56 0.07
CA SER A 32 -7.23 10.45 -0.79
C SER A 32 -6.32 9.48 -0.05
N THR A 33 -6.58 8.19 -0.24
CA THR A 33 -5.77 7.12 0.33
C THR A 33 -5.37 6.11 -0.73
N GLN A 34 -4.23 5.46 -0.50
CA GLN A 34 -3.83 4.30 -1.28
C GLN A 34 -3.39 3.19 -0.34
N THR A 35 -3.74 1.95 -0.67
CA THR A 35 -3.41 0.80 0.18
C THR A 35 -2.40 -0.08 -0.53
N VAL A 36 -1.31 -0.40 0.18
CA VAL A 36 -0.33 -1.40 -0.20
C VAL A 36 -0.59 -2.65 0.62
N VAL A 37 -0.77 -3.79 -0.05
CA VAL A 37 -0.99 -5.10 0.59
C VAL A 37 0.26 -5.95 0.40
N PHE A 38 0.83 -6.39 1.51
CA PHE A 38 1.95 -7.31 1.57
C PHE A 38 1.40 -8.72 1.80
N HIS A 39 1.75 -9.67 0.92
CA HIS A 39 1.36 -11.07 1.01
C HIS A 39 2.58 -11.90 1.39
N PHE A 40 2.44 -12.74 2.43
CA PHE A 40 3.52 -13.54 2.98
C PHE A 40 3.45 -15.00 2.52
N GLY A 41 4.55 -15.73 2.65
CA GLY A 41 4.64 -17.14 2.27
C GLY A 41 3.69 -18.06 3.05
N ASP A 42 3.36 -17.70 4.30
CA ASP A 42 2.37 -18.37 5.14
C ASP A 42 0.91 -18.09 4.76
N GLY A 43 0.68 -17.23 3.75
CA GLY A 43 -0.64 -16.83 3.27
C GLY A 43 -1.26 -15.66 4.04
N SER A 44 -0.60 -15.14 5.09
CA SER A 44 -1.04 -13.96 5.81
C SER A 44 -0.89 -12.69 4.97
N GLN A 45 -1.57 -11.62 5.40
CA GLN A 45 -1.54 -10.33 4.73
C GLN A 45 -1.36 -9.20 5.73
N HIS A 46 -0.60 -8.19 5.31
CA HIS A 46 -0.46 -6.93 6.04
C HIS A 46 -0.80 -5.75 5.13
N GLU A 47 -1.63 -4.83 5.62
CA GLU A 47 -2.04 -3.65 4.85
C GLU A 47 -1.43 -2.38 5.42
N ILE A 48 -0.79 -1.59 4.56
CA ILE A 48 -0.37 -0.23 4.88
C ILE A 48 -1.25 0.74 4.09
N ARG A 49 -1.87 1.68 4.79
CA ARG A 49 -2.65 2.76 4.18
C ARG A 49 -1.86 4.05 4.19
N LEU A 50 -1.63 4.58 3.00
CA LEU A 50 -0.95 5.85 2.76
C LEU A 50 -2.00 6.94 2.60
N HIS A 51 -1.79 8.07 3.26
CA HIS A 51 -2.52 9.31 2.99
C HIS A 51 -1.82 10.03 1.84
N LEU A 52 -2.56 10.36 0.79
CA LEU A 52 -2.05 11.09 -0.35
C LEU A 52 -2.43 12.56 -0.20
N ASN A 53 -1.45 13.41 0.08
CA ASN A 53 -1.64 14.85 0.04
C ASN A 53 -1.93 15.30 -1.40
N ALA A 54 -2.75 16.34 -1.55
CA ALA A 54 -3.05 16.93 -2.84
C ALA A 54 -1.76 17.34 -3.57
N GLY A 55 -1.62 16.94 -4.84
CA GLY A 55 -0.46 17.24 -5.68
C GLY A 55 0.68 16.22 -5.62
N LEU A 56 0.60 15.17 -4.78
CA LEU A 56 1.55 14.05 -4.83
C LEU A 56 1.10 12.98 -5.81
N ASN A 57 2.09 12.35 -6.46
CA ASN A 57 1.84 11.19 -7.31
C ASN A 57 1.44 9.98 -6.45
N ALA A 58 0.41 9.26 -6.87
CA ALA A 58 0.09 7.95 -6.30
C ALA A 58 1.17 6.93 -6.69
N LEU A 59 1.29 5.86 -5.91
CA LEU A 59 2.10 4.71 -6.28
C LEU A 59 1.51 4.06 -7.53
N ALA A 60 2.38 3.63 -8.44
CA ALA A 60 1.98 2.90 -9.64
C ALA A 60 1.20 1.64 -9.24
N ILE A 61 0.08 1.42 -9.92
CA ILE A 61 -0.71 0.20 -9.74
C ILE A 61 0.09 -0.95 -10.36
N GLY A 62 0.24 -2.02 -9.61
CA GLY A 62 0.96 -3.18 -10.09
C GLY A 62 1.16 -4.21 -9.00
N GLU A 63 1.77 -5.30 -9.44
CA GLU A 63 2.24 -6.39 -8.60
C GLU A 63 3.77 -6.34 -8.59
N LEU A 64 4.37 -6.22 -7.39
CA LEU A 64 5.79 -6.51 -7.25
C LEU A 64 5.91 -8.03 -7.09
N VAL A 65 6.31 -8.69 -8.16
CA VAL A 65 6.67 -10.11 -8.19
C VAL A 65 8.14 -10.28 -7.82
N THR A 66 8.48 -11.40 -7.18
CA THR A 66 9.86 -11.67 -6.76
C THR A 66 10.78 -11.89 -7.95
N ASN A 67 12.09 -11.69 -7.77
CA ASN A 67 13.08 -11.98 -8.82
C ASN A 67 12.97 -13.42 -9.36
N GLN A 68 12.58 -14.38 -8.52
CA GLN A 68 12.35 -15.77 -8.94
C GLN A 68 11.17 -15.89 -9.91
N GLU A 69 10.10 -15.13 -9.71
CA GLU A 69 8.90 -15.15 -10.56
C GLU A 69 9.11 -14.38 -11.88
N VAL A 70 10.07 -13.44 -11.95
CA VAL A 70 10.42 -12.73 -13.20
C VAL A 70 11.26 -13.59 -14.14
N THR A 71 12.02 -14.55 -13.60
CA THR A 71 12.95 -15.39 -14.37
C THR A 71 12.40 -16.76 -14.76
N ALA A 72 11.20 -17.12 -14.28
CA ALA A 72 10.56 -18.42 -14.53
C ALA A 72 9.82 -18.47 -15.88
#